data_AF-V6KZZ1-F1
#
_entry.id   AF-V6KZZ1-F1
#
_cell.length_a   1.000
_cell.length_b   1.000
_cell.length_c   1.000
_cell.angle_alpha   90.00
_cell.angle_beta   90.00
_cell.angle_gamma   90.00
#
_symmetry.space_group_name_H-M   'P 1'
#
loop_
_entity.id
_entity.type
_entity.pdbx_description
1 polymer ?
#
loop_
_entity_poly.entity_id
_entity_poly.type
_entity_poly.pdbx_seq_one_letter_code
_entity_poly.pdbx_strand_id
1 'polypeptide(L)'
;RVHYGSAYQNAFWQDSCFCMTYGDGAGDVKPLTSIDVAAHEMTHGVTSATAGLVYSGESGGLNEATSDIFAAAVEFYADNSSDVGDYLVGEKIDIRGDGSPLRYMDEPSKDGASLDYWSTDAGSVDVHYSSGIANHFFYLLSEGSGQKTVNGVSYDSPTQDGSTVTGIGIEKAAQIWFKALTEEMTSNTDYADARRATVASATDLYGAGSTEVAAVEAAWTGVNVS
;
A
#
# COMPACT_ATOMS: atom_id res chain seq x y z
N ARG A 1 21.92 3.34 0.21
CA ARG A 1 23.04 3.28 1.18
C ARG A 1 22.74 2.14 2.13
N VAL A 2 23.74 1.32 2.49
CA VAL A 2 23.60 0.19 3.42
C VAL A 2 24.58 0.35 4.57
N HIS A 3 24.45 -0.47 5.62
CA HIS A 3 25.23 -0.35 6.86
C HIS A 3 25.08 1.04 7.50
N TYR A 4 23.85 1.57 7.45
CA TYR A 4 23.57 2.89 7.98
C TYR A 4 23.37 2.85 9.49
N GLY A 5 24.21 3.58 10.22
CA GLY A 5 24.17 3.61 11.68
C GLY A 5 24.75 2.35 12.31
N SER A 6 24.28 2.04 13.52
CA SER A 6 24.58 0.79 14.24
C SER A 6 23.32 0.34 14.97
N ALA A 7 23.00 -0.95 14.86
CA ALA A 7 21.74 -1.56 15.29
C ALA A 7 20.50 -0.80 14.80
N TYR A 8 20.57 -0.21 13.59
CA TYR A 8 19.52 0.66 13.07
C TYR A 8 18.37 -0.16 12.48
N GLN A 9 17.21 -0.09 13.12
CA GLN A 9 16.00 -0.85 12.79
C GLN A 9 15.05 -0.02 11.92
N ASN A 10 15.57 0.59 10.86
CA ASN A 10 14.73 1.27 9.88
C ASN A 10 15.37 1.31 8.47
N ALA A 11 14.52 1.46 7.46
CA ALA A 11 14.87 1.89 6.12
C ALA A 11 14.17 3.22 5.82
N PHE A 12 14.69 4.01 4.88
CA PHE A 12 14.01 5.23 4.45
C PHE A 12 14.51 5.73 3.09
N TRP A 13 13.61 6.39 2.37
CA TRP A 13 13.90 7.32 1.29
C TRP A 13 14.22 8.73 1.83
N GLN A 14 15.14 9.43 1.17
CA GLN A 14 15.45 10.82 1.50
C GLN A 14 15.59 11.68 0.24
N ASP A 15 14.66 12.62 0.04
CA ASP A 15 14.61 13.51 -1.13
C ASP A 15 15.90 14.32 -1.32
N SER A 16 16.46 14.86 -0.22
CA SER A 16 17.65 15.72 -0.30
C SER A 16 18.90 15.05 -0.88
N CYS A 17 18.99 13.71 -0.81
CA CYS A 17 20.06 12.94 -1.44
C CYS A 17 19.57 12.11 -2.64
N PHE A 18 18.26 12.08 -2.88
CA PHE A 18 17.59 11.21 -3.85
C PHE A 18 18.02 9.74 -3.70
N CYS A 19 18.00 9.25 -2.46
CA CYS A 19 18.63 7.98 -2.12
C CYS A 19 17.85 7.19 -1.07
N MET A 20 17.77 5.87 -1.28
CA MET A 20 17.32 4.91 -0.27
C MET A 20 18.44 4.63 0.74
N THR A 21 18.10 4.41 2.00
CA THR A 21 19.04 4.11 3.09
C THR A 21 18.52 2.98 3.97
N TYR A 22 19.39 2.02 4.28
CA TYR A 22 19.04 0.79 5.00
C TYR A 22 19.95 0.58 6.20
N GLY A 23 19.33 0.32 7.35
CA GLY A 23 20.02 -0.20 8.53
C GLY A 23 20.16 -1.71 8.54
N ASP A 24 21.00 -2.22 9.44
CA ASP A 24 21.33 -3.64 9.57
C ASP A 24 20.44 -4.38 10.61
N GLY A 25 19.41 -3.72 11.14
CA GLY A 25 18.48 -4.30 12.11
C GLY A 25 19.06 -4.42 13.53
N ALA A 26 18.30 -5.01 14.45
CA ALA A 26 18.74 -5.17 15.84
C ALA A 26 20.04 -6.01 15.90
N GLY A 27 21.10 -5.45 16.49
CA GLY A 27 22.38 -6.14 16.61
C GLY A 27 23.14 -6.35 15.29
N ASP A 28 22.74 -5.67 14.21
CA ASP A 28 23.38 -5.72 12.89
C ASP A 28 23.39 -7.11 12.23
N VAL A 29 22.35 -7.92 12.49
CA VAL A 29 22.26 -9.31 11.99
C VAL A 29 21.24 -9.52 10.88
N LYS A 30 20.34 -8.57 10.66
CA LYS A 30 19.22 -8.73 9.71
C LYS A 30 18.94 -7.40 9.00
N PRO A 31 19.67 -7.12 7.90
CA PRO A 31 19.49 -5.89 7.14
C PRO A 31 18.08 -5.75 6.57
N LEU A 32 17.54 -4.53 6.61
CA LEU A 32 16.18 -4.23 6.15
C LEU A 32 16.13 -4.07 4.63
N THR A 33 16.59 -5.09 3.90
CA THR A 33 16.75 -5.07 2.43
C THR A 33 15.92 -6.15 1.74
N SER A 34 14.78 -6.53 2.31
CA SER A 34 13.80 -7.37 1.61
C SER A 34 13.25 -6.65 0.39
N ILE A 35 12.67 -7.40 -0.55
CA ILE A 35 12.25 -6.86 -1.84
C ILE A 35 11.12 -5.85 -1.69
N ASP A 36 10.14 -6.13 -0.84
CA ASP A 36 9.05 -5.23 -0.48
C ASP A 36 9.57 -3.93 0.16
N VAL A 37 10.47 -4.00 1.15
CA VAL A 37 11.05 -2.82 1.81
C VAL A 37 11.84 -2.00 0.81
N ALA A 38 12.66 -2.64 -0.04
CA ALA A 38 13.41 -1.92 -1.06
C ALA A 38 12.50 -1.26 -2.11
N ALA A 39 11.42 -1.93 -2.51
CA ALA A 39 10.42 -1.41 -3.43
C ALA A 39 9.60 -0.27 -2.81
N HIS A 40 9.24 -0.39 -1.53
CA HIS A 40 8.58 0.64 -0.73
C HIS A 40 9.44 1.91 -0.71
N GLU A 41 10.72 1.80 -0.33
CA GLU A 41 11.61 2.98 -0.30
C GLU A 41 11.87 3.59 -1.68
N MET A 42 11.96 2.77 -2.73
CA MET A 42 12.06 3.30 -4.10
C MET A 42 10.79 4.07 -4.50
N THR A 43 9.63 3.59 -4.06
CA THR A 43 8.33 4.15 -4.42
C THR A 43 8.10 5.51 -3.80
N HIS A 44 8.62 5.81 -2.60
CA HIS A 44 8.64 7.20 -2.11
C HIS A 44 9.33 8.15 -3.08
N GLY A 45 10.39 7.71 -3.76
CA GLY A 45 11.04 8.48 -4.82
C GLY A 45 10.14 8.70 -6.04
N VAL A 46 9.34 7.70 -6.42
CA VAL A 46 8.33 7.82 -7.48
C VAL A 46 7.25 8.83 -7.07
N THR A 47 6.71 8.73 -5.85
CA THR A 47 5.74 9.67 -5.30
C THR A 47 6.29 11.09 -5.30
N SER A 48 7.53 11.29 -4.84
CA SER A 48 8.21 12.58 -4.82
C SER A 48 8.38 13.19 -6.22
N ALA A 49 8.65 12.36 -7.24
CA ALA A 49 8.82 12.79 -8.63
C ALA A 49 7.48 13.00 -9.39
N THR A 50 6.34 12.65 -8.81
CA THR A 50 5.02 12.64 -9.47
C THR A 50 4.01 13.49 -8.68
N ALA A 51 3.08 12.90 -7.95
CA ALA A 51 2.06 13.60 -7.17
C ALA A 51 2.66 14.51 -6.08
N GLY A 52 3.83 14.15 -5.54
CA GLY A 52 4.49 14.87 -4.46
C GLY A 52 3.65 14.90 -3.18
N LEU A 53 2.97 13.80 -2.85
CA LEU A 53 2.08 13.69 -1.70
C LEU A 53 2.79 14.15 -0.41
N VAL A 54 2.24 15.18 0.24
CA VAL A 54 2.80 15.71 1.48
C VAL A 54 2.73 14.62 2.56
N TYR A 55 3.85 14.41 3.24
CA TYR A 55 3.99 13.38 4.29
C TYR A 55 3.36 13.80 5.62
N SER A 56 2.07 14.13 5.59
CA SER A 56 1.25 14.53 6.74
C SER A 56 -0.24 14.40 6.41
N GLY A 57 -1.09 14.19 7.40
CA GLY A 57 -2.52 14.05 7.18
C GLY A 57 -2.88 12.88 6.26
N GLU A 58 -4.00 13.01 5.54
CA GLU A 58 -4.44 11.96 4.61
C GLU A 58 -3.51 11.79 3.41
N SER A 59 -2.87 12.87 2.93
CA SER A 59 -1.87 12.76 1.87
C SER A 59 -0.65 11.96 2.34
N GLY A 60 -0.31 12.03 3.62
CA GLY A 60 0.76 11.23 4.21
C GLY A 60 0.41 9.75 4.29
N GLY A 61 -0.82 9.44 4.73
CA GLY A 61 -1.34 8.07 4.69
C GLY A 61 -1.38 7.49 3.27
N LEU A 62 -1.75 8.29 2.27
CA LEU A 62 -1.69 7.90 0.87
C LEU A 62 -0.26 7.76 0.34
N ASN A 63 0.70 8.54 0.85
CA ASN A 63 2.11 8.41 0.49
C ASN A 63 2.66 7.05 0.94
N GLU A 64 2.45 6.71 2.22
CA GLU A 64 2.80 5.39 2.79
C GLU A 64 2.10 4.24 2.07
N ALA A 65 0.78 4.35 1.85
CA ALA A 65 0.02 3.31 1.16
C ALA A 65 0.49 3.12 -0.28
N THR A 66 0.88 4.20 -0.98
CA THR A 66 1.42 4.09 -2.34
C THR A 66 2.70 3.24 -2.35
N SER A 67 3.57 3.43 -1.35
CA SER A 67 4.79 2.63 -1.21
C SER A 67 4.49 1.15 -0.91
N ASP A 68 3.53 0.85 -0.04
CA ASP A 68 3.07 -0.52 0.23
C ASP A 68 2.42 -1.19 -1.01
N ILE A 69 1.57 -0.45 -1.73
CA ILE A 69 0.88 -0.92 -2.93
C ILE A 69 1.86 -1.36 -4.02
N PHE A 70 2.87 -0.53 -4.31
CA PHE A 70 3.85 -0.88 -5.32
C PHE A 70 4.87 -1.90 -4.82
N ALA A 71 5.13 -1.98 -3.52
CA ALA A 71 5.92 -3.06 -2.94
C ALA A 71 5.27 -4.42 -3.23
N ALA A 72 3.98 -4.59 -2.88
CA ALA A 72 3.23 -5.80 -3.19
C ALA A 72 3.23 -6.10 -4.70
N ALA A 73 2.92 -5.09 -5.54
CA ALA A 73 2.94 -5.27 -7.00
C ALA A 73 4.32 -5.73 -7.54
N VAL A 74 5.42 -5.24 -6.94
CA VAL A 74 6.79 -5.66 -7.30
C VAL A 74 7.07 -7.10 -6.87
N GLU A 75 6.61 -7.53 -5.71
CA GLU A 75 6.77 -8.93 -5.27
C GLU A 75 6.01 -9.90 -6.18
N PHE A 76 4.76 -9.57 -6.52
CA PHE A 76 3.99 -10.34 -7.50
C PHE A 76 4.69 -10.37 -8.87
N TYR A 77 5.28 -9.26 -9.30
CA TYR A 77 6.01 -9.19 -10.56
C TYR A 77 7.32 -9.99 -10.54
N ALA A 78 8.02 -10.00 -9.41
CA ALA A 78 9.32 -10.65 -9.26
C ALA A 78 9.22 -12.18 -9.35
N ASP A 79 8.05 -12.76 -9.04
CA ASP A 79 7.77 -14.20 -9.07
C ASP A 79 8.87 -15.01 -8.35
N ASN A 80 9.31 -14.49 -7.20
CA ASN A 80 10.41 -15.05 -6.45
C ASN A 80 9.92 -16.20 -5.58
N SER A 81 10.32 -17.43 -5.86
CA SER A 81 9.93 -18.59 -5.03
C SER A 81 10.37 -18.53 -3.56
N SER A 82 11.37 -17.70 -3.21
CA SER A 82 11.81 -17.49 -1.82
C SER A 82 11.00 -16.41 -1.09
N ASP A 83 10.29 -15.59 -1.86
CA ASP A 83 9.49 -14.48 -1.40
C ASP A 83 8.33 -14.27 -2.37
N VAL A 84 7.29 -15.08 -2.19
CA VAL A 84 6.17 -15.11 -3.14
C VAL A 84 5.35 -13.84 -3.01
N GLY A 85 4.85 -13.31 -4.12
CA GLY A 85 3.99 -12.13 -4.08
C GLY A 85 2.81 -12.34 -3.14
N ASP A 86 2.71 -11.46 -2.14
CA ASP A 86 1.66 -11.48 -1.15
C ASP A 86 1.26 -10.04 -0.75
N TYR A 87 0.34 -9.92 0.21
CA TYR A 87 -0.24 -8.64 0.66
C TYR A 87 0.13 -8.36 2.12
N LEU A 88 1.24 -8.93 2.57
CA LEU A 88 1.89 -8.66 3.85
C LEU A 88 3.03 -7.68 3.58
N VAL A 89 3.30 -6.79 4.54
CA VAL A 89 4.39 -5.81 4.40
C VAL A 89 5.41 -6.04 5.50
N GLY A 90 6.68 -6.17 5.14
CA GLY A 90 7.83 -6.28 6.03
C GLY A 90 7.95 -7.62 6.75
N GLU A 91 7.37 -8.68 6.22
CA GLU A 91 7.37 -10.02 6.82
C GLU A 91 8.74 -10.71 6.69
N LYS A 92 9.50 -10.48 5.61
CA LYS A 92 10.86 -11.03 5.48
C LYS A 92 11.88 -10.37 6.40
N ILE A 93 11.76 -9.06 6.66
CA ILE A 93 12.67 -8.41 7.62
C ILE A 93 12.41 -8.86 9.05
N ASP A 94 11.22 -9.39 9.37
CA ASP A 94 10.79 -9.90 10.67
C ASP A 94 11.48 -9.15 11.84
N ILE A 95 11.21 -7.85 11.86
CA ILE A 95 11.83 -6.88 12.77
C ILE A 95 11.41 -7.12 14.23
N ARG A 96 10.27 -7.80 14.42
CA ARG A 96 9.71 -8.19 15.71
C ARG A 96 10.31 -9.51 16.23
N GLY A 97 10.95 -10.31 15.37
CA GLY A 97 11.56 -11.60 15.72
C GLY A 97 10.56 -12.73 15.96
N ASP A 98 9.29 -12.54 15.62
CA ASP A 98 8.19 -13.50 15.80
C ASP A 98 7.59 -13.99 14.48
N GLY A 99 8.15 -13.57 13.34
CA GLY A 99 7.70 -13.91 11.99
C GLY A 99 6.43 -13.18 11.53
N SER A 100 5.91 -12.23 12.32
CA SER A 100 4.77 -11.41 11.90
C SER A 100 5.21 -10.30 10.93
N PRO A 101 4.37 -9.95 9.94
CA PRO A 101 4.59 -8.76 9.13
C PRO A 101 4.47 -7.48 9.96
N LEU A 102 5.00 -6.39 9.42
CA LEU A 102 4.80 -5.05 9.96
C LEU A 102 3.35 -4.59 9.79
N ARG A 103 2.79 -4.77 8.60
CA ARG A 103 1.42 -4.36 8.23
C ARG A 103 0.72 -5.43 7.39
N TYR A 104 -0.59 -5.35 7.35
CA TYR A 104 -1.48 -6.22 6.57
C TYR A 104 -2.29 -5.35 5.61
N MET A 105 -2.41 -5.74 4.34
CA MET A 105 -3.27 -5.00 3.41
C MET A 105 -4.71 -5.53 3.38
N ASP A 106 -5.00 -6.76 3.81
CA ASP A 106 -6.35 -7.36 3.72
C ASP A 106 -7.28 -6.97 4.88
N GLU A 107 -6.73 -6.81 6.08
CA GLU A 107 -7.38 -6.30 7.29
C GLU A 107 -6.29 -5.59 8.12
N PRO A 108 -5.99 -4.30 7.80
CA PRO A 108 -4.90 -3.55 8.42
C PRO A 108 -4.83 -3.62 9.95
N SER A 109 -5.99 -3.60 10.62
CA SER A 109 -6.09 -3.60 12.09
C SER A 109 -5.54 -4.87 12.75
N LYS A 110 -5.20 -5.92 11.99
CA LYS A 110 -4.45 -7.09 12.48
C LYS A 110 -3.11 -6.73 13.12
N ASP A 111 -2.50 -5.60 12.74
CA ASP A 111 -1.29 -5.10 13.40
C ASP A 111 -1.56 -4.38 14.75
N GLY A 112 -2.83 -4.17 15.09
CA GLY A 112 -3.31 -3.54 16.31
C GLY A 112 -3.40 -2.01 16.28
N ALA A 113 -3.08 -1.35 15.17
CA ALA A 113 -3.03 0.11 15.08
C ALA A 113 -3.53 0.71 13.76
N SER A 114 -3.36 0.02 12.64
CA SER A 114 -3.74 0.53 11.33
C SER A 114 -5.25 0.61 11.14
N LEU A 115 -5.70 1.57 10.35
CA LEU A 115 -7.10 1.83 10.07
C LEU A 115 -7.58 0.94 8.92
N ASP A 116 -8.61 0.12 9.16
CA ASP A 116 -9.27 -0.66 8.10
C ASP A 116 -10.11 0.22 7.17
N TYR A 117 -10.66 1.31 7.71
CA TYR A 117 -11.70 2.10 7.07
C TYR A 117 -11.49 3.59 7.34
N TRP A 118 -11.90 4.41 6.37
CA TRP A 118 -11.84 5.86 6.51
C TRP A 118 -12.82 6.38 7.55
N SER A 119 -12.39 7.41 8.27
CA SER A 119 -13.22 8.23 9.17
C SER A 119 -12.71 9.67 9.14
N THR A 120 -13.47 10.60 9.71
CA THR A 120 -13.06 12.02 9.78
C THR A 120 -11.77 12.25 10.56
N ASP A 121 -11.35 11.28 11.37
CA ASP A 121 -10.14 11.37 12.19
C ASP A 121 -8.90 10.80 11.47
N ALA A 122 -9.05 10.21 10.27
CA ALA A 122 -7.97 9.56 9.53
C ALA A 122 -6.75 10.46 9.35
N GLY A 123 -6.95 11.74 9.00
CA GLY A 123 -5.86 12.71 8.84
C GLY A 123 -5.14 13.12 10.15
N SER A 124 -5.61 12.67 11.32
CA SER A 124 -4.93 12.89 12.60
C SER A 124 -4.16 11.67 13.09
N VAL A 125 -4.30 10.53 12.41
CA VAL A 125 -3.60 9.29 12.72
C VAL A 125 -2.23 9.30 12.05
N ASP A 126 -1.24 8.62 12.66
CA ASP A 126 0.08 8.47 12.07
C ASP A 126 -0.03 7.91 10.63
N VAL A 127 0.82 8.40 9.73
CA VAL A 127 0.74 8.09 8.30
C VAL A 127 0.92 6.59 8.02
N HIS A 128 1.71 5.88 8.82
CA HIS A 128 1.92 4.43 8.65
C HIS A 128 0.71 3.59 9.09
N TYR A 129 -0.22 4.17 9.87
CA TYR A 129 -1.44 3.51 10.32
C TYR A 129 -2.66 3.94 9.50
N SER A 130 -2.73 5.23 9.12
CA SER A 130 -3.78 5.71 8.22
C SER A 130 -3.64 5.13 6.81
N SER A 131 -2.42 4.80 6.37
CA SER A 131 -2.16 4.08 5.11
C SER A 131 -2.96 2.79 4.96
N GLY A 132 -3.33 2.14 6.08
CA GLY A 132 -4.21 0.98 6.12
C GLY A 132 -5.47 1.13 5.25
N ILE A 133 -6.05 2.32 5.18
CA ILE A 133 -7.27 2.59 4.40
C ILE A 133 -7.03 2.33 2.89
N ALA A 134 -5.93 2.85 2.35
CA ALA A 134 -5.60 2.67 0.93
C ALA A 134 -4.98 1.29 0.64
N ASN A 135 -4.27 0.71 1.62
CA ASN A 135 -3.83 -0.70 1.55
C ASN A 135 -5.03 -1.64 1.43
N HIS A 136 -6.05 -1.43 2.26
CA HIS A 136 -7.28 -2.20 2.26
C HIS A 136 -8.10 -2.00 0.98
N PHE A 137 -8.23 -0.76 0.52
CA PHE A 137 -8.80 -0.47 -0.80
C PHE A 137 -8.09 -1.27 -1.91
N PHE A 138 -6.74 -1.27 -1.92
CA PHE A 138 -5.98 -1.92 -2.97
C PHE A 138 -6.10 -3.45 -2.92
N TYR A 139 -6.12 -4.05 -1.73
CA TYR A 139 -6.41 -5.47 -1.57
C TYR A 139 -7.81 -5.80 -2.10
N LEU A 140 -8.85 -5.05 -1.68
CA LEU A 140 -10.22 -5.26 -2.13
C LEU A 140 -10.36 -5.12 -3.65
N LEU A 141 -9.70 -4.11 -4.24
CA LEU A 141 -9.69 -3.91 -5.68
C LEU A 141 -9.00 -5.07 -6.42
N SER A 142 -7.91 -5.59 -5.87
CA SER A 142 -7.12 -6.65 -6.50
C SER A 142 -7.79 -8.02 -6.35
N GLU A 143 -8.19 -8.37 -5.13
CA GLU A 143 -8.58 -9.72 -4.76
C GLU A 143 -10.07 -9.91 -4.49
N GLY A 144 -10.76 -8.83 -4.13
CA GLY A 144 -12.14 -8.86 -3.64
C GLY A 144 -12.24 -9.10 -2.14
N SER A 145 -13.46 -8.98 -1.61
CA SER A 145 -13.76 -9.19 -0.19
C SER A 145 -13.95 -10.68 0.15
N GLY A 146 -13.75 -11.04 1.42
CA GLY A 146 -13.97 -12.36 1.99
C GLY A 146 -12.75 -13.27 1.91
N GLN A 147 -12.98 -14.56 2.15
CA GLN A 147 -11.92 -15.56 2.23
C GLN A 147 -11.26 -15.81 0.88
N LYS A 148 -9.93 -15.71 0.84
CA LYS A 148 -9.13 -16.01 -0.33
C LYS A 148 -7.76 -16.56 0.05
N THR A 149 -7.23 -17.45 -0.78
CA THR A 149 -5.83 -17.85 -0.71
C THR A 149 -5.12 -17.35 -1.96
N VAL A 150 -4.08 -16.55 -1.78
CA VAL A 150 -3.24 -16.02 -2.86
C VAL A 150 -1.81 -16.47 -2.60
N ASN A 151 -1.21 -17.18 -3.55
CA ASN A 151 0.16 -17.72 -3.47
C ASN A 151 0.48 -18.51 -2.18
N GLY A 152 -0.54 -19.13 -1.57
CA GLY A 152 -0.39 -19.92 -0.34
C GLY A 152 -0.60 -19.15 0.96
N VAL A 153 -0.82 -17.84 0.90
CA VAL A 153 -1.20 -17.00 2.04
C VAL A 153 -2.73 -16.88 2.10
N SER A 154 -3.30 -17.08 3.29
CA SER A 154 -4.75 -17.00 3.52
C SER A 154 -5.16 -15.63 4.04
N TYR A 155 -6.20 -15.09 3.44
CA TYR A 155 -6.78 -13.78 3.73
C TYR A 155 -8.28 -13.93 4.00
N ASP A 156 -8.84 -13.00 4.77
CA ASP A 156 -10.28 -12.87 5.01
C ASP A 156 -10.61 -11.39 5.18
N SER A 157 -10.87 -10.71 4.05
CA SER A 157 -10.94 -9.24 4.01
C SER A 157 -12.38 -8.74 4.13
N PRO A 158 -12.73 -7.99 5.19
CA PRO A 158 -14.07 -7.46 5.36
C PRO A 158 -14.32 -6.18 4.52
N THR A 159 -15.58 -5.75 4.44
CA THR A 159 -15.94 -4.39 4.02
C THR A 159 -16.69 -3.72 5.16
N GLN A 160 -16.59 -2.39 5.27
CA GLN A 160 -17.20 -1.61 6.34
C GLN A 160 -18.71 -1.88 6.48
N ASP A 161 -19.40 -2.03 5.35
CA ASP A 161 -20.86 -2.18 5.24
C ASP A 161 -21.31 -3.65 5.03
N GLY A 162 -20.37 -4.59 4.98
CA GLY A 162 -20.63 -6.00 4.71
C GLY A 162 -21.00 -6.30 3.25
N SER A 163 -20.82 -5.35 2.33
CA SER A 163 -20.98 -5.57 0.89
C SER A 163 -19.89 -6.50 0.32
N THR A 164 -20.14 -7.06 -0.86
CA THR A 164 -19.18 -7.90 -1.58
C THR A 164 -18.47 -7.10 -2.67
N VAL A 165 -17.13 -7.13 -2.67
CA VAL A 165 -16.28 -6.59 -3.73
C VAL A 165 -15.74 -7.74 -4.58
N THR A 166 -15.85 -7.62 -5.90
CA THR A 166 -15.20 -8.54 -6.85
C THR A 166 -13.91 -7.91 -7.35
N GLY A 167 -12.77 -8.56 -7.08
CA GLY A 167 -11.45 -8.06 -7.49
C GLY A 167 -11.21 -8.13 -9.00
N ILE A 168 -10.36 -7.24 -9.50
CA ILE A 168 -9.96 -7.14 -10.92
C ILE A 168 -8.54 -7.63 -11.19
N GLY A 169 -7.85 -8.13 -10.16
CA GLY A 169 -6.47 -8.58 -10.20
C GLY A 169 -5.46 -7.43 -9.99
N ILE A 170 -4.34 -7.77 -9.35
CA ILE A 170 -3.30 -6.82 -8.94
C ILE A 170 -2.71 -6.02 -10.11
N GLU A 171 -2.55 -6.63 -11.29
CA GLU A 171 -1.99 -5.95 -12.46
C GLU A 171 -2.83 -4.74 -12.89
N LYS A 172 -4.16 -4.90 -12.95
CA LYS A 172 -5.07 -3.80 -13.30
C LYS A 172 -5.16 -2.79 -12.17
N ALA A 173 -5.23 -3.26 -10.93
CA ALA A 173 -5.25 -2.37 -9.76
C ALA A 173 -4.01 -1.46 -9.71
N ALA A 174 -2.81 -2.03 -9.91
CA ALA A 174 -1.55 -1.29 -9.95
C ALA A 174 -1.49 -0.30 -11.14
N GLN A 175 -2.00 -0.67 -12.32
CA GLN A 175 -2.09 0.24 -13.47
C GLN A 175 -3.00 1.45 -13.16
N ILE A 176 -4.15 1.21 -12.53
CA ILE A 176 -5.08 2.29 -12.13
C ILE A 176 -4.43 3.20 -11.10
N TRP A 177 -3.80 2.63 -10.06
CA TRP A 177 -3.13 3.43 -9.02
C TRP A 177 -1.97 4.25 -9.60
N PHE A 178 -1.15 3.66 -10.48
CA PHE A 178 -0.03 4.35 -11.12
C PHE A 178 -0.49 5.51 -11.99
N LYS A 179 -1.52 5.31 -12.82
CA LYS A 179 -2.09 6.39 -13.63
C LYS A 179 -2.66 7.50 -12.74
N ALA A 180 -3.39 7.14 -11.68
CA ALA A 180 -3.95 8.11 -10.74
C ALA A 180 -2.85 8.93 -10.06
N LEU A 181 -1.80 8.27 -9.56
CA LEU A 181 -0.65 8.92 -8.91
C LEU A 181 0.08 9.89 -9.85
N THR A 182 0.23 9.53 -11.13
CA THR A 182 1.08 10.29 -12.06
C THR A 182 0.36 11.37 -12.85
N GLU A 183 -0.97 11.27 -13.00
CA GLU A 183 -1.74 12.18 -13.86
C GLU A 183 -2.84 12.95 -13.12
N GLU A 184 -3.37 12.44 -12.00
CA GLU A 184 -4.58 12.99 -11.36
C GLU A 184 -4.33 13.48 -9.93
N MET A 185 -3.47 12.80 -9.16
CA MET A 185 -3.17 13.16 -7.78
C MET A 185 -2.22 14.36 -7.68
N THR A 186 -2.31 15.09 -6.58
CA THR A 186 -1.48 16.26 -6.28
C THR A 186 -0.96 16.20 -4.84
N SER A 187 -0.07 17.11 -4.47
CA SER A 187 0.58 17.09 -3.16
C SER A 187 -0.36 17.08 -1.94
N ASN A 188 -1.59 17.59 -2.06
CA ASN A 188 -2.58 17.65 -0.98
C ASN A 188 -3.78 16.73 -1.20
N THR A 189 -3.66 15.72 -2.09
CA THR A 189 -4.72 14.73 -2.31
C THR A 189 -5.09 14.04 -0.99
N ASP A 190 -6.38 14.06 -0.66
CA ASP A 190 -7.00 13.33 0.45
C ASP A 190 -7.65 12.01 -0.05
N TYR A 191 -8.26 11.21 0.82
CA TYR A 191 -8.85 9.92 0.40
C TYR A 191 -10.03 10.10 -0.58
N ALA A 192 -10.84 11.14 -0.44
CA ALA A 192 -11.93 11.43 -1.37
C ALA A 192 -11.39 11.84 -2.75
N ASP A 193 -10.29 12.59 -2.78
CA ASP A 193 -9.57 12.95 -4.01
C ASP A 193 -8.93 11.71 -4.66
N ALA A 194 -8.34 10.81 -3.87
CA ALA A 194 -7.77 9.56 -4.36
C ALA A 194 -8.83 8.64 -4.97
N ARG A 195 -10.05 8.59 -4.39
CA ARG A 195 -11.20 7.94 -5.01
C ARG A 195 -11.52 8.52 -6.38
N ARG A 196 -11.64 9.84 -6.50
CA ARG A 196 -11.93 10.48 -7.79
C ARG A 196 -10.82 10.24 -8.82
N ALA A 197 -9.56 10.32 -8.41
CA ALA A 197 -8.39 10.10 -9.27
C ALA A 197 -8.33 8.67 -9.83
N THR A 198 -8.61 7.66 -8.99
CA THR A 198 -8.61 6.25 -9.41
C THR A 198 -9.83 5.91 -10.28
N VAL A 199 -11.00 6.49 -10.02
CA VAL A 199 -12.18 6.35 -10.90
C VAL A 199 -11.93 6.98 -12.27
N ALA A 200 -11.35 8.18 -12.32
CA ALA A 200 -10.97 8.85 -13.57
C ALA A 200 -9.96 8.00 -14.35
N SER A 201 -8.93 7.49 -13.67
CA SER A 201 -7.90 6.64 -14.27
C SER A 201 -8.46 5.33 -14.81
N ALA A 202 -9.35 4.65 -14.07
CA ALA A 202 -10.02 3.46 -14.54
C ALA A 202 -10.94 3.74 -15.73
N THR A 203 -11.62 4.88 -15.73
CA THR A 203 -12.48 5.33 -16.83
C THR A 203 -11.67 5.56 -18.11
N ASP A 204 -10.50 6.17 -18.00
CA ASP A 204 -9.62 6.41 -19.14
C ASP A 204 -9.00 5.12 -19.69
N LEU A 205 -8.63 4.19 -18.81
CA LEU A 205 -8.01 2.92 -19.20
C LEU A 205 -9.01 1.92 -19.78
N TYR A 206 -10.23 1.87 -19.24
CA TYR A 206 -11.17 0.77 -19.49
C TYR A 206 -12.58 1.22 -19.94
N GLY A 207 -12.91 2.51 -19.80
CA GLY A 207 -14.19 3.11 -20.17
C GLY A 207 -15.19 3.25 -19.02
N ALA A 208 -16.01 4.29 -19.03
CA ALA A 208 -16.90 4.70 -17.92
C ALA A 208 -17.96 3.67 -17.46
N GLY A 209 -18.20 2.61 -18.23
CA GLY A 209 -19.14 1.53 -17.90
C GLY A 209 -18.45 0.18 -17.68
N SER A 210 -17.14 0.16 -17.50
CA SER A 210 -16.38 -1.07 -17.37
C SER A 210 -16.52 -1.69 -15.98
N THR A 211 -16.18 -2.98 -15.87
CA THR A 211 -16.13 -3.68 -14.59
C THR A 211 -15.06 -3.09 -13.67
N GLU A 212 -13.97 -2.56 -14.20
CA GLU A 212 -12.89 -1.93 -13.44
C GLU A 212 -13.33 -0.64 -12.75
N VAL A 213 -14.10 0.23 -13.45
CA VAL A 213 -14.67 1.43 -12.83
C VAL A 213 -15.58 1.05 -11.66
N ALA A 214 -16.49 0.10 -11.89
CA ALA A 214 -17.39 -0.38 -10.84
C ALA A 214 -16.64 -1.01 -9.66
N ALA A 215 -15.54 -1.73 -9.91
CA ALA A 215 -14.72 -2.34 -8.87
C ALA A 215 -13.96 -1.29 -8.04
N VAL A 216 -13.42 -0.24 -8.66
CA VAL A 216 -12.78 0.89 -7.95
C VAL A 216 -13.79 1.57 -7.03
N GLU A 217 -14.99 1.88 -7.53
CA GLU A 217 -16.05 2.49 -6.73
C GLU A 217 -16.49 1.59 -5.56
N ALA A 218 -16.62 0.28 -5.81
CA ALA A 218 -16.99 -0.70 -4.80
C ALA A 218 -15.91 -0.85 -3.72
N ALA A 219 -14.63 -0.94 -4.09
CA ALA A 219 -13.52 -1.06 -3.16
C ALA A 219 -13.39 0.18 -2.26
N TRP A 220 -13.51 1.40 -2.81
CA TRP A 220 -13.49 2.62 -1.99
C TRP A 220 -14.68 2.69 -1.03
N THR A 221 -15.86 2.27 -1.50
CA THR A 221 -17.06 2.16 -0.64
C THR A 221 -16.84 1.14 0.47
N GLY A 222 -16.18 0.02 0.17
CA GLY A 222 -15.81 -1.01 1.13
C GLY A 222 -14.89 -0.50 2.25
N VAL A 223 -14.08 0.54 1.98
CA VAL A 223 -13.25 1.24 2.96
C VAL A 223 -13.84 2.55 3.48
N ASN A 224 -15.14 2.76 3.32
CA ASN A 224 -15.88 3.93 3.82
C ASN A 224 -15.46 5.28 3.23
N VAL A 225 -14.88 5.30 2.03
CA VAL A 225 -14.57 6.55 1.29
C VAL A 225 -15.64 6.73 0.22
N SER A 226 -16.41 7.81 0.27
CA SER A 226 -17.56 8.08 -0.62
C SER A 226 -17.26 9.06 -1.75
#